data_AF-A0A2N1A4Y9-F1
#
_entry.id   AF-A0A2N1A4Y9-F1
#
_cell.length_a   1.000
_cell.length_b   1.000
_cell.length_c   1.000
_cell.angle_alpha   90.00
_cell.angle_beta   90.00
_cell.angle_gamma   90.00
#
_symmetry.space_group_name_H-M   'P 1'
#
loop_
_entity.id
_entity.type
_entity.pdbx_description
1 polymer ?
#
loop_
_entity_poly.entity_id
_entity_poly.type
_entity_poly.pdbx_seq_one_letter_code
_entity_poly.pdbx_strand_id
1 'polypeptide(L)'
;MTPLNKIILFIILSTSWPVSANQDITFSQLNIALKDYSKKIEECDLSKIQIEIDLVKDKSAIEVILSTPSVLSYLNEKARNECLQPQKGLLAEAILYTKAESESSPAYKLGLNTQKMVFKVPFDVENSFNELNDSQRNTLLSIKHINLPFDALHLYESALSSSDSNKAM
;
A
#
# COMPACT_ATOMS: atom_id res chain seq x y z
N MET A 1 -11.52 70.20 41.10
CA MET A 1 -10.92 69.05 41.82
C MET A 1 -11.53 67.77 41.27
N THR A 2 -10.64 66.89 40.81
CA THR A 2 -10.71 65.47 40.37
C THR A 2 -11.89 64.57 40.81
N PRO A 3 -12.13 63.39 40.16
CA PRO A 3 -11.60 62.93 38.87
C PRO A 3 -12.67 62.33 37.92
N LEU A 4 -12.47 62.64 36.63
CA LEU A 4 -13.00 61.93 35.47
C LEU A 4 -12.36 60.53 35.42
N ASN A 5 -12.97 59.55 36.09
CA ASN A 5 -12.40 58.21 36.21
C ASN A 5 -12.78 57.34 35.01
N LYS A 6 -11.82 57.23 34.09
CA LYS A 6 -11.55 56.16 33.12
C LYS A 6 -12.46 54.92 33.27
N ILE A 7 -13.56 54.87 32.53
CA ILE A 7 -14.12 53.60 32.08
C ILE A 7 -13.65 53.43 30.63
N ILE A 8 -12.37 53.10 30.49
CA ILE A 8 -11.89 52.45 29.27
C ILE A 8 -12.54 51.07 29.34
N LEU A 9 -13.69 50.95 28.68
CA LEU A 9 -14.34 49.68 28.47
C LEU A 9 -13.36 48.84 27.65
N PHE A 10 -12.63 47.98 28.35
CA PHE A 10 -11.72 47.01 27.78
C PHE A 10 -12.61 46.04 27.00
N ILE A 11 -12.93 46.40 25.74
CA ILE A 11 -13.41 45.45 24.74
C ILE A 11 -12.20 44.56 24.47
N ILE A 12 -11.99 43.59 25.37
CA ILE A 12 -11.24 42.39 25.07
C ILE A 12 -12.09 41.73 24.00
N LEU A 13 -11.78 42.09 22.75
CA LEU A 13 -11.98 41.23 21.62
C LEU A 13 -11.47 39.87 22.04
N SER A 14 -12.40 39.02 22.47
CA SER A 14 -12.26 37.57 22.49
C SER A 14 -12.10 37.17 21.03
N THR A 15 -10.94 37.46 20.44
CA THR A 15 -10.47 36.79 19.25
C THR A 15 -10.15 35.38 19.70
N SER A 16 -11.19 34.55 19.80
CA SER A 16 -11.08 33.10 19.75
C SER A 16 -10.40 32.82 18.42
N TRP A 17 -9.08 32.70 18.43
CA TRP A 17 -8.31 32.39 17.23
C TRP A 17 -8.83 31.05 16.70
N PRO A 18 -9.32 31.00 15.44
CA PRO A 18 -9.91 29.79 14.86
C PRO A 18 -8.81 28.81 14.40
N VAL A 19 -7.90 28.45 15.31
CA VAL A 19 -6.76 27.57 15.00
C VAL A 19 -7.08 26.09 15.25
N SER A 20 -8.15 25.78 16.00
CA SER A 20 -8.50 24.39 16.36
C SER A 20 -9.29 23.63 15.28
N ALA A 21 -10.22 24.28 14.58
CA ALA A 21 -11.17 23.57 13.72
C ALA A 21 -10.51 22.88 12.51
N ASN A 22 -9.45 23.47 11.95
CA ASN A 22 -8.77 22.91 10.78
C ASN A 22 -7.89 21.70 11.15
N GLN A 23 -7.25 21.73 12.33
CA GLN A 23 -6.46 20.60 12.83
C GLN A 23 -7.34 19.37 13.12
N ASP A 24 -8.54 19.60 13.65
CA ASP A 24 -9.51 18.53 13.90
C ASP A 24 -10.01 17.88 12.60
N ILE A 25 -10.17 18.65 11.52
CA ILE A 25 -10.56 18.15 10.20
C ILE A 25 -9.43 17.32 9.58
N THR A 26 -8.21 17.85 9.51
CA THR A 26 -7.05 17.16 8.93
C THR A 26 -6.76 15.86 9.67
N PHE A 27 -6.84 15.87 11.00
CA PHE A 27 -6.69 14.66 11.81
C PHE A 27 -7.79 13.64 11.53
N SER A 28 -9.04 14.08 11.48
CA SER A 28 -10.19 13.21 11.20
C SER A 28 -10.08 12.54 9.82
N GLN A 29 -9.72 13.31 8.79
CA GLN A 29 -9.52 12.79 7.43
C GLN A 29 -8.41 11.74 7.37
N LEU A 30 -7.26 12.01 8.00
CA LEU A 30 -6.17 11.03 8.09
C LEU A 30 -6.61 9.75 8.80
N ASN A 31 -7.38 9.88 9.90
CA ASN A 31 -7.87 8.73 10.65
C ASN A 31 -8.88 7.88 9.84
N ILE A 32 -9.76 8.53 9.07
CA ILE A 32 -10.68 7.82 8.16
C ILE A 32 -9.90 7.06 7.09
N ALA A 33 -8.97 7.73 6.41
CA ALA A 33 -8.15 7.10 5.38
C ALA A 33 -7.31 5.94 5.92
N LEU A 34 -6.80 6.06 7.16
CA LEU A 34 -6.06 4.99 7.83
C LEU A 34 -6.97 3.78 8.10
N LYS A 35 -8.17 3.99 8.64
CA LYS A 35 -9.13 2.91 8.90
C LYS A 35 -9.53 2.19 7.62
N ASP A 36 -9.83 2.94 6.56
CA ASP A 36 -10.22 2.37 5.27
C ASP A 36 -9.07 1.55 4.66
N TYR A 37 -7.83 2.06 4.73
CA TYR A 37 -6.66 1.32 4.26
C TYR A 37 -6.39 0.06 5.10
N SER A 38 -6.50 0.13 6.42
CA SER A 38 -6.36 -1.05 7.29
C SER A 38 -7.39 -2.12 6.97
N LYS A 39 -8.66 -1.73 6.78
CA LYS A 39 -9.69 -2.66 6.33
C LYS A 39 -9.36 -3.26 4.97
N LYS A 40 -8.85 -2.45 4.04
CA LYS A 40 -8.48 -2.92 2.70
C LYS A 40 -7.33 -3.92 2.73
N ILE A 41 -6.36 -3.76 3.63
CA ILE A 41 -5.31 -4.75 3.86
C ILE A 41 -5.92 -6.12 4.21
N GLU A 42 -6.86 -6.15 5.16
CA GLU A 42 -7.53 -7.39 5.58
C GLU A 42 -8.31 -8.03 4.42
N GLU A 43 -9.07 -7.23 3.67
CA GLU A 43 -9.80 -7.70 2.48
C GLU A 43 -8.86 -8.33 1.43
N CYS A 44 -7.74 -7.66 1.14
CA CYS A 44 -6.76 -8.16 0.17
C CYS A 44 -6.05 -9.43 0.66
N ASP A 45 -5.70 -9.49 1.94
CA ASP A 45 -5.06 -10.67 2.51
C ASP A 45 -6.00 -11.88 2.57
N LEU A 46 -7.30 -11.67 2.79
CA LEU A 46 -8.33 -12.71 2.71
C LEU A 46 -8.67 -13.15 1.28
N SER A 47 -8.42 -12.28 0.29
CA SER A 47 -8.64 -12.59 -1.13
C SER A 47 -7.54 -13.43 -1.77
N LYS A 48 -6.49 -13.78 -1.01
CA LYS A 48 -5.37 -14.57 -1.52
C LYS A 48 -5.84 -15.90 -2.06
N ILE A 49 -5.49 -16.18 -3.30
CA ILE A 49 -5.82 -17.43 -3.97
C ILE A 49 -4.61 -18.37 -4.04
N GLN A 50 -4.91 -19.66 -4.17
CA GLN A 50 -3.95 -20.65 -4.64
C GLN A 50 -4.07 -20.72 -6.16
N ILE A 51 -3.00 -20.40 -6.87
CA ILE A 51 -2.95 -20.53 -8.33
C ILE A 51 -2.63 -21.99 -8.64
N GLU A 52 -3.48 -22.62 -9.44
CA GLU A 52 -3.24 -23.95 -10.00
C GLU A 52 -2.45 -23.81 -11.30
N ILE A 53 -1.39 -24.63 -11.44
CA ILE A 53 -0.56 -24.70 -12.64
C ILE A 53 -1.07 -25.82 -13.55
N ASP A 54 -1.33 -25.51 -14.80
CA ASP A 54 -1.56 -26.50 -15.85
C ASP A 54 -0.22 -26.87 -16.50
N LEU A 55 0.29 -28.07 -16.20
CA LEU A 55 1.57 -28.58 -16.71
C LEU A 55 1.79 -28.41 -18.21
N VAL A 56 0.74 -28.53 -19.01
CA VAL A 56 0.82 -28.49 -20.47
C VAL A 56 0.81 -27.04 -20.95
N LYS A 57 -0.07 -26.21 -20.38
CA LYS A 57 -0.22 -24.80 -20.82
C LYS A 57 0.84 -23.87 -20.23
N ASP A 58 1.27 -24.14 -19.00
CA ASP A 58 2.13 -23.25 -18.23
C ASP A 58 3.59 -23.69 -18.23
N LYS A 59 3.98 -24.65 -19.08
CA LYS A 59 5.36 -25.21 -19.12
C LYS A 59 6.44 -24.11 -19.17
N SER A 60 6.32 -23.16 -20.08
CA SER A 60 7.28 -22.06 -20.20
C SER A 60 7.27 -21.16 -18.97
N ALA A 61 6.12 -21.00 -18.31
CA ALA A 61 6.00 -20.21 -17.09
C ALA A 61 6.68 -20.92 -15.91
N ILE A 62 6.51 -22.25 -15.80
CA ILE A 62 7.22 -23.10 -14.82
C ILE A 62 8.73 -22.94 -14.99
N GLU A 63 9.27 -23.00 -16.22
CA GLU A 63 10.70 -22.83 -16.49
C GLU A 63 11.23 -21.46 -16.00
N VAL A 64 10.46 -20.39 -16.22
CA VAL A 64 10.82 -19.05 -15.72
C VAL A 64 10.74 -18.98 -14.19
N ILE A 65 9.69 -19.52 -13.58
CA ILE A 65 9.50 -19.54 -12.12
C ILE A 65 10.66 -20.26 -11.44
N LEU A 66 11.06 -21.43 -11.96
CA LEU A 66 12.14 -22.24 -11.37
C LEU A 66 13.52 -21.61 -11.56
N SER A 67 13.74 -20.89 -12.66
CA SER A 67 15.02 -20.19 -12.91
C SER A 67 15.13 -18.87 -12.14
N THR A 68 14.02 -18.17 -11.91
CA THR A 68 14.00 -16.87 -11.23
C THR A 68 12.87 -16.78 -10.17
N PRO A 69 12.96 -17.50 -9.03
CA PRO A 69 11.85 -17.60 -8.08
C PRO A 69 11.43 -16.27 -7.44
N SER A 70 12.36 -15.32 -7.33
CA SER A 70 12.10 -13.97 -6.79
C SER A 70 11.08 -13.18 -7.61
N VAL A 71 10.81 -13.58 -8.85
CA VAL A 71 9.77 -12.98 -9.69
C VAL A 71 8.37 -13.15 -9.10
N LEU A 72 8.14 -14.25 -8.36
CA LEU A 72 6.84 -14.51 -7.74
C LEU A 72 6.56 -13.53 -6.60
N SER A 73 7.59 -13.14 -5.84
CA SER A 73 7.47 -12.11 -4.82
C SER A 73 7.05 -10.78 -5.43
N TYR A 74 7.59 -10.42 -6.59
CA TYR A 74 7.20 -9.22 -7.32
C TYR A 74 5.75 -9.27 -7.80
N LEU A 75 5.39 -10.34 -8.50
CA LEU A 75 4.05 -10.48 -9.07
C LEU A 75 2.98 -10.47 -7.97
N ASN A 76 3.23 -11.14 -6.84
CA ASN A 76 2.33 -11.11 -5.71
C ASN A 76 2.24 -9.72 -5.07
N GLU A 77 3.37 -9.04 -4.86
CA GLU A 77 3.38 -7.68 -4.31
C GLU A 77 2.70 -6.69 -5.25
N LYS A 78 2.86 -6.84 -6.57
CA LYS A 78 2.15 -6.06 -7.59
C LYS A 78 0.63 -6.29 -7.50
N ALA A 79 0.19 -7.54 -7.49
CA ALA A 79 -1.24 -7.88 -7.38
C ALA A 79 -1.85 -7.38 -6.05
N ARG A 80 -1.10 -7.50 -4.95
CA ARG A 80 -1.48 -6.95 -3.66
C ARG A 80 -1.58 -5.42 -3.70
N ASN A 81 -0.61 -4.75 -4.31
CA ASN A 81 -0.64 -3.30 -4.46
C ASN A 81 -1.82 -2.82 -5.33
N GLU A 82 -2.15 -3.55 -6.39
CA GLU A 82 -3.36 -3.29 -7.20
C GLU A 82 -4.64 -3.48 -6.36
N CYS A 83 -4.72 -4.55 -5.55
CA CYS A 83 -5.85 -4.77 -4.65
C CYS A 83 -6.01 -3.65 -3.61
N LEU A 84 -4.90 -3.09 -3.10
CA LEU A 84 -4.92 -2.02 -2.11
C LEU A 84 -5.36 -0.66 -2.69
N GLN A 85 -5.50 -0.53 -4.01
CA GLN A 85 -6.03 0.68 -4.62
C GLN A 85 -7.57 0.70 -4.58
N PRO A 86 -8.19 1.88 -4.45
CA PRO A 86 -7.57 3.22 -4.34
C PRO A 86 -7.16 3.63 -2.91
N GLN A 87 -7.45 2.83 -1.88
CA GLN A 87 -7.28 3.21 -0.47
C GLN A 87 -5.84 3.56 -0.11
N LYS A 88 -4.86 2.87 -0.70
CA LYS A 88 -3.44 3.22 -0.55
C LYS A 88 -3.14 4.64 -1.03
N GLY A 89 -3.70 5.02 -2.18
CA GLY A 89 -3.56 6.37 -2.75
C GLY A 89 -4.24 7.43 -1.88
N LEU A 90 -5.47 7.18 -1.43
CA LEU A 90 -6.21 8.09 -0.54
C LEU A 90 -5.48 8.32 0.78
N LEU A 91 -4.87 7.28 1.35
CA LEU A 91 -4.03 7.43 2.54
C LEU A 91 -2.74 8.20 2.24
N ALA A 92 -2.11 7.97 1.08
CA ALA A 92 -0.94 8.74 0.64
C ALA A 92 -1.25 10.24 0.56
N GLU A 93 -2.37 10.59 -0.06
CA GLU A 93 -2.87 11.97 -0.17
C GLU A 93 -3.12 12.58 1.22
N ALA A 94 -3.85 11.89 2.09
CA ALA A 94 -4.12 12.35 3.45
C ALA A 94 -2.83 12.62 4.24
N ILE A 95 -1.83 11.71 4.14
CA ILE A 95 -0.51 11.91 4.75
C ILE A 95 0.18 13.15 4.19
N LEU A 96 0.15 13.37 2.87
CA LEU A 96 0.76 14.55 2.25
C LEU A 96 0.10 15.85 2.73
N TYR A 97 -1.23 15.88 2.85
CA TYR A 97 -1.95 17.04 3.39
C TYR A 97 -1.54 17.35 4.83
N THR A 98 -1.31 16.33 5.66
CA THR A 98 -0.88 16.54 7.06
C THR A 98 0.52 17.16 7.18
N LYS A 99 1.36 17.11 6.14
CA LYS A 99 2.67 17.76 6.13
C LYS A 99 2.60 19.28 6.01
N ALA A 100 1.46 19.83 5.60
CA ALA A 100 1.21 21.27 5.59
C ALA A 100 0.79 21.83 6.97
N GLU A 101 0.50 20.96 7.94
CA GLU A 101 0.17 21.33 9.32
C GLU A 101 1.44 21.65 10.13
N SER A 102 1.26 22.37 11.25
CA SER A 102 2.33 22.58 12.23
C SER A 102 2.92 21.26 12.73
N GLU A 103 4.24 21.18 12.92
CA GLU A 103 4.91 19.98 13.46
C GLU A 103 4.39 19.56 14.85
N SER A 104 3.86 20.52 15.61
CA SER A 104 3.24 20.28 16.91
C SER A 104 1.85 19.61 16.82
N SER A 105 1.22 19.60 15.64
CA SER A 105 -0.11 19.05 15.39
C SER A 105 -0.15 17.52 15.59
N PRO A 106 -1.19 16.98 16.24
CA PRO A 106 -1.44 15.54 16.28
C PRO A 106 -1.53 14.90 14.88
N ALA A 107 -2.10 15.61 13.90
CA ALA A 107 -2.24 15.14 12.53
C ALA A 107 -0.87 14.94 11.86
N TYR A 108 0.05 15.89 12.06
CA TYR A 108 1.42 15.80 11.55
C TYR A 108 2.15 14.58 12.12
N LYS A 109 2.08 14.38 13.45
CA LYS A 109 2.72 13.23 14.12
C LYS A 109 2.15 11.90 13.65
N LEU A 110 0.82 11.82 13.50
CA LEU A 110 0.16 10.63 12.96
C LEU A 110 0.59 10.38 11.51
N GLY A 111 0.62 11.42 10.66
CA GLY A 111 1.06 11.31 9.28
C GLY A 111 2.48 10.78 9.13
N LEU A 112 3.43 11.28 9.93
CA LEU A 112 4.82 10.80 9.95
C LEU A 112 4.93 9.31 10.31
N ASN A 113 4.19 8.87 11.32
CA ASN A 113 4.21 7.47 11.75
C ASN A 113 3.57 6.55 10.70
N THR A 114 2.49 7.01 10.06
CA THR A 114 1.75 6.24 9.05
C THR A 114 2.45 6.18 7.69
N GLN A 115 3.34 7.14 7.39
CA GLN A 115 4.09 7.19 6.12
C GLN A 115 4.80 5.86 5.79
N LYS A 116 5.31 5.16 6.80
CA LYS A 116 6.00 3.87 6.60
C LYS A 116 5.10 2.75 6.06
N MET A 117 3.77 2.86 6.22
CA MET A 117 2.80 1.87 5.75
C MET A 117 2.46 1.99 4.26
N VAL A 118 2.68 3.18 3.69
CA VAL A 118 2.32 3.49 2.29
C VAL A 118 3.54 3.52 1.39
N PHE A 119 4.65 4.10 1.87
CA PHE A 119 5.81 4.44 1.05
C PHE A 119 7.02 3.51 1.23
N LYS A 120 6.86 2.35 1.90
CA LYS A 120 7.88 1.30 1.86
C LYS A 120 7.82 0.59 0.51
N VAL A 121 8.80 0.87 -0.35
CA VAL A 121 9.01 0.15 -1.62
C VAL A 121 10.20 -0.80 -1.41
N PRO A 122 10.01 -2.13 -1.42
CA PRO A 122 11.12 -3.06 -1.51
C PRO A 122 11.67 -3.02 -2.95
N PHE A 123 12.58 -2.07 -3.23
CA PHE A 123 13.23 -1.86 -4.54
C PHE A 123 13.85 -3.15 -5.10
N ASP A 124 14.35 -4.03 -4.25
CA ASP A 124 15.06 -5.25 -4.66
C ASP A 124 14.14 -6.28 -5.33
N VAL A 125 12.84 -6.22 -5.08
CA VAL A 125 11.87 -7.19 -5.61
C VAL A 125 11.47 -6.86 -7.06
N GLU A 126 11.47 -5.59 -7.45
CA GLU A 126 11.09 -5.15 -8.79
C GLU A 126 12.14 -5.48 -9.87
N ASN A 127 13.42 -5.52 -9.49
CA ASN A 127 14.51 -5.76 -10.45
C ASN A 127 14.45 -7.16 -11.07
N SER A 128 14.07 -8.19 -10.32
CA SER A 128 14.04 -9.57 -10.83
C SER A 128 13.06 -9.76 -11.99
N PHE A 129 11.92 -9.06 -11.99
CA PHE A 129 10.95 -9.08 -13.09
C PHE A 129 11.40 -8.23 -14.27
N ASN A 130 12.07 -7.11 -14.01
CA ASN A 130 12.55 -6.19 -15.04
C ASN A 130 13.76 -6.75 -15.82
N GLU A 131 14.56 -7.62 -15.19
CA GLU A 131 15.68 -8.33 -15.83
C GLU A 131 15.24 -9.43 -16.81
N LEU A 132 14.01 -9.93 -16.70
CA LEU A 132 13.45 -10.88 -17.66
C LEU A 132 13.34 -10.24 -19.05
N ASN A 133 13.35 -11.06 -20.11
CA ASN A 133 12.99 -10.56 -21.43
C ASN A 133 11.46 -10.45 -21.59
N ASP A 134 11.01 -9.75 -22.63
CA ASP A 134 9.57 -9.52 -22.88
C ASP A 134 8.77 -10.81 -23.01
N SER A 135 9.34 -11.84 -23.65
CA SER A 135 8.67 -13.14 -23.80
C SER A 135 8.43 -13.79 -22.43
N GLN A 136 9.45 -13.81 -21.57
CA GLN A 136 9.35 -14.38 -20.22
C GLN A 136 8.34 -13.61 -19.37
N ARG A 137 8.37 -12.27 -19.41
CA ARG A 137 7.37 -11.43 -18.73
C ARG A 137 5.95 -11.74 -19.20
N ASN A 138 5.73 -11.76 -20.52
CA ASN A 138 4.42 -12.02 -21.09
C ASN A 138 3.90 -13.42 -20.74
N THR A 139 4.78 -14.42 -20.73
CA THR A 139 4.44 -15.77 -20.28
C THR A 139 3.99 -15.79 -18.83
N LEU A 140 4.72 -15.15 -17.90
CA LEU A 140 4.32 -15.08 -16.50
C LEU A 140 3.00 -14.32 -16.31
N LEU A 141 2.82 -13.21 -17.02
CA LEU A 141 1.59 -12.41 -16.96
C LEU A 141 0.38 -13.12 -17.59
N SER A 142 0.60 -14.17 -18.39
CA SER A 142 -0.48 -14.97 -18.97
C SER A 142 -1.03 -16.05 -18.03
N ILE A 143 -0.34 -16.33 -16.91
CA ILE A 143 -0.83 -17.26 -15.89
C ILE A 143 -2.18 -16.78 -15.38
N LYS A 144 -3.15 -17.68 -15.35
CA LYS A 144 -4.51 -17.36 -14.91
C LYS A 144 -4.48 -16.86 -13.46
N HIS A 145 -5.14 -15.74 -13.23
CA HIS A 145 -5.27 -15.10 -11.90
C HIS A 145 -3.97 -14.59 -11.26
N ILE A 146 -2.86 -14.51 -12.00
CA ILE A 146 -1.59 -13.94 -11.49
C ILE A 146 -1.70 -12.46 -11.08
N ASN A 147 -2.77 -11.79 -11.52
CA ASN A 147 -3.12 -10.41 -11.18
C ASN A 147 -3.92 -10.28 -9.87
N LEU A 148 -4.29 -11.37 -9.22
CA LEU A 148 -4.93 -11.37 -7.90
C LEU A 148 -3.88 -11.72 -6.83
N PRO A 149 -4.00 -11.22 -5.58
CA PRO A 149 -3.09 -11.64 -4.51
C PRO A 149 -3.03 -13.16 -4.40
N PHE A 150 -1.84 -13.73 -4.23
CA PHE A 150 -1.66 -15.18 -4.23
C PHE A 150 -0.58 -15.65 -3.26
N ASP A 151 -0.56 -16.96 -3.01
CA ASP A 151 0.51 -17.60 -2.25
C ASP A 151 1.69 -17.94 -3.17
N ALA A 152 2.72 -17.09 -3.14
CA ALA A 152 3.92 -17.23 -3.95
C ALA A 152 4.73 -18.50 -3.61
N LEU A 153 4.72 -18.93 -2.34
CA LEU A 153 5.42 -20.15 -1.93
C LEU A 153 4.71 -21.38 -2.48
N HIS A 154 3.38 -21.44 -2.33
CA HIS A 154 2.58 -22.53 -2.87
C HIS A 154 2.74 -22.66 -4.40
N LEU A 155 2.73 -21.53 -5.12
CA LEU A 155 2.92 -21.54 -6.57
C LEU A 155 4.32 -22.08 -6.96
N TYR A 156 5.36 -21.70 -6.22
CA TYR A 156 6.71 -22.22 -6.43
C TYR A 156 6.80 -23.73 -6.16
N GLU A 157 6.23 -24.22 -5.06
CA GLU A 157 6.20 -25.64 -4.72
C GLU A 157 5.42 -26.48 -5.74
N SER A 158 4.32 -25.91 -6.26
CA SER A 158 3.54 -26.51 -7.34
C SER A 158 4.34 -26.62 -8.63
N ALA A 159 5.14 -25.59 -8.96
CA ALA A 159 6.03 -25.59 -10.12
C ALA A 159 7.17 -26.62 -9.99
N LEU A 160 7.74 -26.76 -8.78
CA LEU A 160 8.77 -27.77 -8.50
C LEU A 160 8.23 -29.19 -8.69
N SER A 161 7.11 -29.51 -8.04
CA SER A 161 6.47 -30.84 -8.12
C SER A 161 6.07 -31.22 -9.55
N SER A 162 5.65 -30.22 -10.31
CA SER A 162 5.34 -30.29 -11.73
C SER A 162 6.58 -30.64 -12.59
N SER A 163 7.74 -30.04 -12.29
CA SER A 163 8.98 -30.35 -13.01
C SER A 163 9.52 -31.75 -12.73
N ASP A 164 9.35 -32.26 -11.51
CA ASP A 164 9.85 -33.60 -11.14
C ASP A 164 9.02 -34.72 -11.76
N SER A 165 7.70 -34.50 -11.90
CA SER A 165 6.79 -35.43 -12.57
C SER A 165 7.14 -35.63 -14.06
N ASN A 166 7.69 -34.60 -14.70
CA ASN A 166 8.08 -34.64 -16.11
C ASN A 166 9.45 -35.31 -16.36
N LYS A 167 10.25 -35.52 -15.31
CA LYS A 167 11.51 -36.30 -15.41
C LYS A 167 11.30 -37.80 -15.25
N ALA A 168 10.13 -38.23 -14.76
CA ALA A 168 9.79 -39.63 -14.50
C ALA A 168 9.04 -40.30 -15.67
N MET A 169 8.63 -39.55 -16.69
CA MET A 169 8.09 -40.04 -17.96
C MET A 169 9.14 -39.98 -19.06
#